data_AF-A0A7C5N434-F1
#
_entry.id   AF-A0A7C5N434-F1
#
_cell.length_a   1.000
_cell.length_b   1.000
_cell.length_c   1.000
_cell.angle_alpha   90.00
_cell.angle_beta   90.00
_cell.angle_gamma   90.00
#
_symmetry.space_group_name_H-M   'P 1'
#
loop_
_entity.id
_entity.type
_entity.pdbx_description
1 polymer ?
#
loop_
_entity_poly.entity_id
_entity_poly.type
_entity_poly.pdbx_seq_one_letter_code
_entity_poly.pdbx_strand_id
1 'polypeptide(L)'
;MHAGPARTDGPARAGGADARDARHRRGAGPRRGRADGPARGDRRAAAHPVGYDPPADQRRVAGRARAAPGALHRRAVLMIRLGRGGRKLRIAYGRIFHEACAYSPQLTTQADFENMHRMEGDRLARACRMRGSELEGYLPAAELTGFVTAARAAGDVQTVPLASSLAVPNGPLEQDCFRWLLEDLIRRLEAAGPVDGVYLALHGSMQVDGLEEAPEAVILRRVRAAIGDEAKIAVSYDLHANLSAGLLDPVEILIGYRTNPHWDLAPTGFRAGNRLIRSLRGQVTPTHAWRKMPMVLGGGTSIDFLAPMREVFGWMKKLERQDPRVLSASLFMVHPFTAADDLGWAAHICTDDDPVLAAQLADELADRAWAKREVPLPEFVSPKTAITQARDSRWRRLGPVTLVDCDDIVGAGAPGGNTHIVKALLEHAQDLVSFVPVHDPAAIKTAWPLRDGATLSFTLRGTPGYGMPEVEIENAKIVARAEGDSGRVVRLDVGELRLVICERPPLPIHPKFFRALDLEPRGADIIVQKNFFHYRMFYAAISFAHIPVESDGATSLGRVKTRTGRVPVFPSADPNGWRQWDPELRRPAAWAGEVTRINA
;
A
#
# COMPACT_ATOMS: atom_id res chain seq x y z
N MET A 1 -25.85 69.44 -16.57
CA MET A 1 -25.08 70.50 -15.87
C MET A 1 -24.08 69.78 -14.98
N HIS A 2 -22.75 69.94 -15.03
CA HIS A 2 -21.83 70.54 -16.01
C HIS A 2 -20.78 69.44 -16.38
N ALA A 3 -20.14 69.38 -17.55
CA ALA A 3 -19.05 70.24 -18.07
C ALA A 3 -17.88 70.44 -17.06
N GLY A 4 -16.60 70.30 -17.41
CA GLY A 4 -15.99 70.04 -18.73
C GLY A 4 -14.51 69.57 -18.64
N PRO A 5 -13.78 69.46 -19.77
CA PRO A 5 -12.57 68.61 -19.89
C PRO A 5 -11.26 69.36 -20.20
N ALA A 6 -10.14 68.62 -20.26
CA ALA A 6 -8.93 69.00 -21.01
C ALA A 6 -8.19 67.77 -21.59
N ARG A 7 -7.53 67.96 -22.75
CA ARG A 7 -6.53 67.06 -23.36
C ARG A 7 -5.23 67.86 -23.59
N THR A 8 -4.11 67.17 -23.80
CA THR A 8 -3.06 67.60 -24.75
C THR A 8 -2.24 66.39 -25.22
N ASP A 9 -1.63 66.50 -26.41
CA ASP A 9 -0.91 65.44 -27.11
C ASP A 9 0.63 65.52 -26.92
N GLY A 10 1.41 64.65 -27.60
CA GLY A 10 2.89 64.52 -27.52
C GLY A 10 3.70 65.59 -28.30
N PRO A 11 4.79 65.26 -29.07
CA PRO A 11 5.31 63.94 -29.47
C PRO A 11 6.88 63.84 -29.55
N ALA A 12 7.41 62.88 -30.33
CA ALA A 12 8.77 62.83 -30.96
C ALA A 12 10.00 62.52 -30.06
N ARG A 13 11.15 61.98 -30.55
CA ARG A 13 11.61 61.32 -31.81
C ARG A 13 12.90 60.51 -31.49
N ALA A 14 13.04 59.23 -31.89
CA ALA A 14 13.73 58.71 -33.09
C ALA A 14 15.27 58.50 -33.02
N GLY A 15 15.75 57.38 -33.60
CA GLY A 15 17.17 57.02 -33.81
C GLY A 15 17.62 55.73 -33.07
N GLY A 16 18.34 54.76 -33.68
CA GLY A 16 18.61 54.53 -35.11
C GLY A 16 19.89 53.73 -35.41
N ALA A 17 19.77 52.58 -36.10
CA ALA A 17 20.85 51.75 -36.70
C ALA A 17 21.89 51.12 -35.72
N ASP A 18 22.78 50.19 -36.10
CA ASP A 18 22.98 49.45 -37.37
C ASP A 18 23.33 47.94 -37.10
N ALA A 19 23.49 47.14 -38.15
CA ALA A 19 23.67 45.69 -38.14
C ALA A 19 25.14 45.17 -38.21
N ARG A 20 25.28 43.86 -38.53
CA ARG A 20 26.49 43.02 -38.79
C ARG A 20 26.92 42.20 -37.55
N ASP A 21 26.89 40.87 -37.53
CA ASP A 21 27.39 39.81 -38.46
C ASP A 21 28.92 39.64 -38.47
N ALA A 22 29.38 38.56 -37.84
CA ALA A 22 30.67 37.93 -38.08
C ALA A 22 30.63 36.46 -37.64
N ARG A 23 31.03 35.54 -38.52
CA ARG A 23 31.11 34.08 -38.26
C ARG A 23 32.57 33.66 -38.40
N HIS A 24 33.14 32.91 -37.46
CA HIS A 24 34.34 32.03 -37.60
C HIS A 24 34.72 31.44 -36.22
N ARG A 25 35.38 30.27 -36.06
CA ARG A 25 35.78 29.23 -37.03
C ARG A 25 35.87 27.85 -36.35
N ARG A 26 36.04 26.80 -37.17
CA ARG A 26 36.16 25.38 -36.79
C ARG A 26 37.43 25.05 -35.99
N GLY A 27 37.39 23.97 -35.21
CA GLY A 27 38.58 23.23 -34.74
C GLY A 27 38.22 21.77 -34.43
N ALA A 28 39.02 20.80 -34.90
CA ALA A 28 38.81 19.36 -34.68
C ALA A 28 40.13 18.58 -34.82
N GLY A 29 40.36 17.55 -33.99
CA GLY A 29 41.55 16.68 -34.10
C GLY A 29 41.76 15.73 -32.89
N PRO A 30 42.23 14.47 -33.06
CA PRO A 30 42.27 13.48 -31.97
C PRO A 30 43.64 12.77 -31.72
N ARG A 31 43.74 12.05 -30.58
CA ARG A 31 44.56 10.84 -30.28
C ARG A 31 43.89 10.15 -29.07
N ARG A 32 43.70 8.82 -28.90
CA ARG A 32 44.40 7.56 -29.24
C ARG A 32 45.69 7.27 -28.46
N GLY A 33 45.68 6.19 -27.66
CA GLY A 33 46.83 5.51 -27.04
C GLY A 33 46.40 4.23 -26.31
N ARG A 34 47.10 3.11 -26.54
CA ARG A 34 46.88 1.77 -25.92
C ARG A 34 48.23 1.03 -25.84
N ALA A 35 48.51 0.41 -24.69
CA ALA A 35 49.40 -0.74 -24.44
C ALA A 35 49.13 -1.14 -22.95
N ASP A 36 48.96 -2.38 -22.52
CA ASP A 36 49.67 -3.66 -22.76
C ASP A 36 51.00 -3.77 -21.97
N GLY A 37 51.16 -4.86 -21.20
CA GLY A 37 52.30 -5.15 -20.28
C GLY A 37 53.39 -6.03 -20.94
N PRO A 38 53.99 -7.05 -20.27
CA PRO A 38 53.86 -7.54 -18.88
C PRO A 38 55.25 -7.80 -18.21
N ALA A 39 55.33 -8.53 -17.08
CA ALA A 39 56.35 -9.58 -16.77
C ALA A 39 56.37 -10.02 -15.26
N ARG A 40 57.13 -11.07 -14.94
CA ARG A 40 57.33 -11.66 -13.59
C ARG A 40 58.78 -11.47 -13.08
N GLY A 41 58.98 -11.51 -11.77
CA GLY A 41 60.28 -11.65 -11.09
C GLY A 41 60.12 -12.34 -9.73
N ASP A 42 61.15 -13.04 -9.25
CA ASP A 42 61.10 -14.01 -8.12
C ASP A 42 62.36 -13.89 -7.22
N ARG A 43 62.38 -14.59 -6.06
CA ARG A 43 63.50 -14.84 -5.09
C ARG A 43 63.60 -13.84 -3.91
N ARG A 44 64.04 -14.22 -2.68
CA ARG A 44 64.47 -15.54 -2.12
C ARG A 44 64.53 -15.54 -0.57
N ALA A 45 64.28 -16.71 0.04
CA ALA A 45 64.87 -17.30 1.27
C ALA A 45 64.84 -16.51 2.62
N ALA A 46 64.86 -17.12 3.82
CA ALA A 46 65.06 -18.51 4.29
C ALA A 46 64.04 -18.84 5.44
N ALA A 47 64.10 -19.84 6.32
CA ALA A 47 65.10 -20.87 6.68
C ALA A 47 64.44 -22.17 7.26
N HIS A 48 65.11 -22.86 8.20
CA HIS A 48 64.82 -24.19 8.80
C HIS A 48 65.44 -24.29 10.22
N PRO A 49 65.45 -25.45 10.95
CA PRO A 49 64.64 -26.70 10.91
C PRO A 49 63.83 -26.88 12.23
N VAL A 50 63.22 -27.99 12.69
CA VAL A 50 63.42 -29.49 12.74
C VAL A 50 61.99 -30.15 12.73
N GLY A 51 61.63 -31.44 12.51
CA GLY A 51 62.18 -32.81 12.70
C GLY A 51 61.48 -33.48 13.92
N TYR A 52 61.28 -34.81 14.10
CA TYR A 52 61.75 -36.07 13.48
C TYR A 52 60.67 -37.18 13.69
N ASP A 53 60.76 -38.37 13.05
CA ASP A 53 59.71 -39.41 12.89
C ASP A 53 60.37 -40.82 12.62
N PRO A 54 59.73 -42.02 12.55
CA PRO A 54 58.42 -42.58 13.00
C PRO A 54 58.67 -43.72 14.06
N PRO A 55 58.23 -45.04 14.04
CA PRO A 55 57.15 -45.81 13.36
C PRO A 55 56.42 -46.98 14.15
N ALA A 56 55.38 -47.54 13.50
CA ALA A 56 54.99 -48.98 13.38
C ALA A 56 54.10 -49.80 14.39
N ASP A 57 52.99 -50.32 13.82
CA ASP A 57 52.20 -51.57 14.01
C ASP A 57 51.75 -52.11 15.39
N GLN A 58 50.42 -52.20 15.58
CA GLN A 58 49.78 -53.51 15.83
C GLN A 58 48.29 -53.64 15.41
N ARG A 59 48.09 -54.10 14.16
CA ARG A 59 47.16 -55.18 13.72
C ARG A 59 45.66 -55.25 14.11
N ARG A 60 44.83 -55.38 13.05
CA ARG A 60 43.61 -56.24 12.89
C ARG A 60 42.32 -55.83 13.66
N VAL A 61 41.09 -56.16 13.24
CA VAL A 61 40.52 -56.93 12.09
C VAL A 61 39.45 -56.07 11.35
N ALA A 62 39.20 -56.31 10.06
CA ALA A 62 38.17 -55.61 9.26
C ALA A 62 36.79 -56.29 9.25
N GLY A 63 35.70 -55.53 9.03
CA GLY A 63 34.35 -56.08 8.89
C GLY A 63 33.27 -55.14 8.32
N ARG A 64 32.88 -55.38 7.05
CA ARG A 64 31.69 -54.84 6.35
C ARG A 64 31.50 -53.30 6.28
N ALA A 65 31.90 -52.73 5.15
CA ALA A 65 31.39 -51.42 4.72
C ALA A 65 29.88 -51.51 4.37
N ARG A 66 29.07 -50.59 4.93
CA ARG A 66 27.76 -50.20 4.37
C ARG A 66 27.95 -48.88 3.62
N ALA A 67 27.54 -48.83 2.35
CA ALA A 67 27.55 -47.58 1.60
C ALA A 67 26.54 -46.59 2.20
N ALA A 68 27.02 -45.42 2.66
CA ALA A 68 26.16 -44.39 3.22
C ALA A 68 25.38 -43.66 2.10
N PRO A 69 24.04 -43.53 2.17
CA PRO A 69 23.22 -42.89 1.14
C PRO A 69 23.29 -41.34 1.20
N GLY A 70 24.51 -40.79 1.28
CA GLY A 70 24.75 -39.38 1.61
C GLY A 70 24.49 -38.35 0.49
N ALA A 71 24.44 -38.79 -0.78
CA ALA A 71 24.39 -37.88 -1.94
C ALA A 71 22.97 -37.56 -2.44
N LEU A 72 22.08 -38.55 -2.52
CA LEU A 72 20.74 -38.36 -3.10
C LEU A 72 19.75 -37.68 -2.13
N HIS A 73 19.86 -37.92 -0.83
CA HIS A 73 18.92 -37.36 0.15
C HIS A 73 19.13 -35.85 0.41
N ARG A 74 20.34 -35.32 0.20
CA ARG A 74 20.67 -33.90 0.39
C ARG A 74 20.05 -32.96 -0.65
N ARG A 75 19.39 -33.48 -1.69
CA ARG A 75 18.57 -32.69 -2.64
C ARG A 75 17.11 -32.49 -2.22
N ALA A 76 16.66 -33.11 -1.12
CA ALA A 76 15.23 -33.15 -0.74
C ALA A 76 14.76 -32.13 0.31
N VAL A 77 15.67 -31.49 1.06
CA VAL A 77 15.34 -30.78 2.33
C VAL A 77 15.62 -29.27 2.29
N LEU A 78 15.64 -28.65 1.10
CA LEU A 78 15.55 -27.20 0.94
C LEU A 78 14.78 -26.81 -0.33
N MET A 79 13.64 -27.45 -0.54
CA MET A 79 12.69 -27.06 -1.60
C MET A 79 11.34 -26.72 -0.99
N ILE A 80 10.77 -25.59 -1.42
CA ILE A 80 9.34 -25.32 -1.26
C ILE A 80 8.59 -26.53 -1.84
N ARG A 81 7.74 -27.20 -1.05
CA ARG A 81 6.88 -28.27 -1.55
C ARG A 81 5.89 -27.66 -2.55
N LEU A 82 6.23 -27.72 -3.84
CA LEU A 82 5.50 -27.02 -4.92
C LEU A 82 4.05 -27.50 -5.13
N GLY A 83 3.54 -28.45 -4.34
CA GLY A 83 2.18 -28.99 -4.46
C GLY A 83 2.00 -30.03 -5.58
N ARG A 84 3.10 -30.55 -6.15
CA ARG A 84 3.09 -31.47 -7.31
C ARG A 84 2.44 -32.82 -7.02
N GLY A 85 1.88 -33.45 -8.05
CA GLY A 85 1.33 -34.81 -8.03
C GLY A 85 -0.10 -34.93 -7.50
N GLY A 86 -0.54 -36.15 -7.21
CA GLY A 86 -1.87 -36.44 -6.66
C GLY A 86 -2.96 -36.47 -7.74
N ARG A 87 -3.78 -35.42 -7.81
CA ARG A 87 -4.97 -35.34 -8.67
C ARG A 87 -5.00 -34.05 -9.48
N LYS A 88 -5.67 -34.07 -10.64
CA LYS A 88 -6.02 -32.83 -11.36
C LYS A 88 -6.90 -31.96 -10.46
N LEU A 89 -6.63 -30.66 -10.44
CA LEU A 89 -7.41 -29.67 -9.71
C LEU A 89 -8.00 -28.63 -10.65
N ARG A 90 -9.15 -28.08 -10.28
CA ARG A 90 -9.83 -26.97 -10.96
C ARG A 90 -10.16 -25.90 -9.94
N ILE A 91 -9.43 -24.79 -9.96
CA ILE A 91 -9.48 -23.76 -8.91
C ILE A 91 -9.88 -22.41 -9.53
N ALA A 92 -10.99 -21.83 -9.05
CA ALA A 92 -11.41 -20.49 -9.45
C ALA A 92 -10.60 -19.40 -8.74
N TYR A 93 -10.44 -18.23 -9.36
CA TYR A 93 -9.75 -17.11 -8.71
C TYR A 93 -10.28 -15.73 -9.09
N GLY A 94 -10.25 -14.79 -8.14
CA GLY A 94 -10.72 -13.42 -8.33
C GLY A 94 -10.25 -12.44 -7.25
N ARG A 95 -10.63 -11.17 -7.40
CA ARG A 95 -10.31 -10.08 -6.48
C ARG A 95 -11.51 -9.14 -6.31
N ILE A 96 -11.80 -8.76 -5.07
CA ILE A 96 -12.55 -7.54 -4.71
C ILE A 96 -11.72 -6.84 -3.64
N PHE A 97 -11.20 -5.65 -3.94
CA PHE A 97 -10.16 -5.02 -3.11
C PHE A 97 -10.38 -3.51 -2.99
N HIS A 98 -10.59 -3.04 -1.76
CA HIS A 98 -10.76 -1.62 -1.39
C HIS A 98 -10.42 -1.45 0.09
N GLU A 99 -10.00 -0.25 0.48
CA GLU A 99 -9.79 0.12 1.89
C GLU A 99 -10.74 1.27 2.25
N ALA A 100 -11.61 1.06 3.24
CA ALA A 100 -12.61 2.05 3.60
C ALA A 100 -12.18 2.86 4.84
N CYS A 101 -12.01 4.17 4.67
CA CYS A 101 -11.92 5.14 5.76
C CYS A 101 -13.34 5.62 6.14
N ALA A 102 -13.83 5.20 7.30
CA ALA A 102 -15.16 5.54 7.82
C ALA A 102 -15.38 7.05 8.06
N TYR A 103 -14.31 7.84 8.06
CA TYR A 103 -14.34 9.29 8.27
C TYR A 103 -14.25 10.09 6.96
N SER A 104 -14.18 9.43 5.79
CA SER A 104 -14.31 10.10 4.50
C SER A 104 -15.78 10.40 4.18
N PRO A 105 -16.14 11.64 3.80
CA PRO A 105 -17.50 12.01 3.43
C PRO A 105 -17.91 11.53 2.03
N GLN A 106 -17.02 10.87 1.28
CA GLN A 106 -17.27 10.38 -0.08
C GLN A 106 -17.39 8.86 -0.08
N LEU A 107 -18.59 8.36 -0.40
CA LEU A 107 -18.81 6.94 -0.63
C LEU A 107 -18.09 6.47 -1.91
N THR A 108 -17.68 5.19 -1.91
CA THR A 108 -17.05 4.54 -3.05
C THR A 108 -18.10 3.93 -3.96
N THR A 109 -18.08 4.33 -5.23
CA THR A 109 -19.12 4.03 -6.23
C THR A 109 -18.67 2.94 -7.21
N GLN A 110 -19.59 2.44 -8.04
CA GLN A 110 -19.24 1.56 -9.18
C GLN A 110 -18.19 2.23 -10.10
N ALA A 111 -18.31 3.55 -10.29
CA ALA A 111 -17.42 4.29 -11.18
C ALA A 111 -15.97 4.31 -10.68
N ASP A 112 -15.70 4.22 -9.37
CA ASP A 112 -14.34 4.20 -8.84
C ASP A 112 -13.59 2.91 -9.21
N PHE A 113 -14.28 1.77 -9.16
CA PHE A 113 -13.75 0.48 -9.62
C PHE A 113 -13.56 0.43 -11.14
N GLU A 114 -14.50 1.01 -11.91
CA GLU A 114 -14.40 1.05 -13.38
C GLU A 114 -13.31 2.02 -13.87
N ASN A 115 -13.08 3.12 -13.14
CA ASN A 115 -12.04 4.11 -13.44
C ASN A 115 -10.62 3.65 -13.05
N MET A 116 -10.47 2.76 -12.07
CA MET A 116 -9.16 2.28 -11.63
C MET A 116 -8.81 0.92 -12.23
N HIS A 117 -9.51 -0.15 -11.84
CA HIS A 117 -9.21 -1.51 -12.29
C HIS A 117 -10.42 -2.43 -12.20
N ARG A 118 -10.94 -2.81 -13.37
CA ARG A 118 -11.83 -3.97 -13.53
C ARG A 118 -11.36 -4.85 -14.67
N MET A 119 -11.15 -6.13 -14.40
CA MET A 119 -10.69 -7.10 -15.40
C MET A 119 -11.26 -8.50 -15.13
N GLU A 120 -11.64 -9.23 -16.18
CA GLU A 120 -12.40 -10.48 -16.04
C GLU A 120 -11.94 -11.57 -17.02
N GLY A 121 -12.31 -12.81 -16.67
CA GLY A 121 -12.29 -13.97 -17.57
C GLY A 121 -10.98 -14.12 -18.34
N ASP A 122 -11.11 -14.21 -19.66
CA ASP A 122 -10.00 -14.47 -20.57
C ASP A 122 -8.98 -13.31 -20.65
N ARG A 123 -9.39 -12.06 -20.35
CA ARG A 123 -8.48 -10.92 -20.21
C ARG A 123 -7.64 -11.08 -18.93
N LEU A 124 -8.28 -11.41 -17.81
CA LEU A 124 -7.61 -11.68 -16.53
C LEU A 124 -6.64 -12.87 -16.62
N ALA A 125 -7.05 -13.97 -17.27
CA ALA A 125 -6.18 -15.12 -17.50
C ALA A 125 -5.03 -14.88 -18.51
N ARG A 126 -5.04 -13.78 -19.26
CA ARG A 126 -3.86 -13.30 -20.01
C ARG A 126 -2.97 -12.38 -19.16
N ALA A 127 -3.57 -11.52 -18.35
CA ALA A 127 -2.87 -10.59 -17.47
C ALA A 127 -2.05 -11.30 -16.38
N CYS A 128 -2.60 -12.32 -15.71
CA CYS A 128 -1.92 -13.06 -14.64
C CYS A 128 -0.80 -14.02 -15.09
N ARG A 129 -0.21 -13.81 -16.28
CA ARG A 129 0.89 -14.61 -16.84
C ARG A 129 2.23 -13.89 -16.62
N MET A 130 3.36 -14.60 -16.66
CA MET A 130 4.73 -14.05 -16.49
C MET A 130 5.15 -12.93 -17.49
N ARG A 131 4.29 -12.55 -18.45
CA ARG A 131 4.49 -11.43 -19.39
C ARG A 131 3.25 -10.54 -19.54
N GLY A 132 2.23 -10.73 -18.70
CA GLY A 132 1.09 -9.84 -18.62
C GLY A 132 1.36 -8.70 -17.64
N SER A 133 0.33 -7.88 -17.42
CA SER A 133 0.29 -6.85 -16.39
C SER A 133 -1.03 -6.99 -15.65
N GLU A 134 -0.99 -7.37 -14.38
CA GLU A 134 -2.20 -7.66 -13.59
C GLU A 134 -2.93 -6.39 -13.16
N LEU A 135 -2.22 -5.40 -12.64
CA LEU A 135 -2.74 -4.08 -12.28
C LEU A 135 -2.03 -3.05 -13.18
N GLU A 136 -2.64 -2.76 -14.32
CA GLU A 136 -2.09 -1.87 -15.34
C GLU A 136 -1.84 -0.46 -14.77
N GLY A 137 -0.73 0.18 -15.15
CA GLY A 137 -0.27 1.45 -14.56
C GLY A 137 0.32 1.37 -13.13
N TYR A 138 0.02 0.32 -12.35
CA TYR A 138 0.40 0.19 -10.94
C TYR A 138 1.44 -0.91 -10.67
N LEU A 139 1.07 -2.20 -10.82
CA LEU A 139 1.93 -3.36 -10.54
C LEU A 139 1.67 -4.49 -11.55
N PRO A 140 2.68 -4.91 -12.33
CA PRO A 140 2.48 -5.92 -13.39
C PRO A 140 2.23 -7.34 -12.85
N ALA A 141 2.58 -7.62 -11.59
CA ALA A 141 2.29 -8.88 -10.93
C ALA A 141 1.89 -8.63 -9.47
N ALA A 142 0.68 -9.08 -9.12
CA ALA A 142 0.14 -9.02 -7.76
C ALA A 142 -0.42 -10.41 -7.38
N GLU A 143 -1.36 -10.47 -6.43
CA GLU A 143 -1.91 -11.70 -5.84
C GLU A 143 -2.24 -12.79 -6.87
N LEU A 144 -2.97 -12.43 -7.93
CA LEU A 144 -3.56 -13.41 -8.84
C LEU A 144 -2.48 -14.00 -9.77
N THR A 145 -1.48 -13.21 -10.16
CA THR A 145 -0.25 -13.69 -10.83
C THR A 145 0.56 -14.59 -9.90
N GLY A 146 0.62 -14.28 -8.61
CA GLY A 146 1.21 -15.13 -7.58
C GLY A 146 0.57 -16.51 -7.53
N PHE A 147 -0.76 -16.55 -7.42
CA PHE A 147 -1.55 -17.78 -7.43
C PHE A 147 -1.40 -18.58 -8.73
N VAL A 148 -1.53 -17.93 -9.90
CA VAL A 148 -1.35 -18.59 -11.21
C VAL A 148 0.07 -19.16 -11.34
N THR A 149 1.08 -18.49 -10.76
CA THR A 149 2.46 -19.00 -10.70
C THR A 149 2.57 -20.23 -9.79
N ALA A 150 1.87 -20.27 -8.65
CA ALA A 150 1.81 -21.45 -7.78
C ALA A 150 1.12 -22.64 -8.47
N ALA A 151 -0.04 -22.41 -9.11
CA ALA A 151 -0.76 -23.40 -9.91
C ALA A 151 0.13 -23.99 -11.02
N ARG A 152 0.84 -23.14 -11.75
CA ARG A 152 1.80 -23.56 -12.79
C ARG A 152 2.99 -24.35 -12.22
N ALA A 153 3.49 -24.00 -11.04
CA ALA A 153 4.62 -24.69 -10.41
C ALA A 153 4.23 -26.09 -9.87
N ALA A 154 2.98 -26.24 -9.46
CA ALA A 154 2.38 -27.49 -9.00
C ALA A 154 2.03 -28.45 -10.15
N GLY A 155 1.60 -27.94 -11.30
CA GLY A 155 1.15 -28.78 -12.42
C GLY A 155 -0.19 -29.48 -12.16
N ASP A 156 -0.88 -29.86 -13.24
CA ASP A 156 -2.22 -30.45 -13.20
C ASP A 156 -3.26 -29.59 -12.42
N VAL A 157 -3.15 -28.26 -12.53
CA VAL A 157 -4.12 -27.30 -11.97
C VAL A 157 -4.68 -26.45 -13.11
N GLN A 158 -5.98 -26.55 -13.37
CA GLN A 158 -6.74 -25.62 -14.20
C GLN A 158 -7.14 -24.40 -13.36
N THR A 159 -6.65 -23.22 -13.72
CA THR A 159 -7.05 -21.96 -13.09
C THR A 159 -8.24 -21.36 -13.84
N VAL A 160 -9.33 -21.05 -13.14
CA VAL A 160 -10.55 -20.49 -13.73
C VAL A 160 -10.69 -19.01 -13.33
N PRO A 161 -10.52 -18.06 -14.27
CA PRO A 161 -10.63 -16.64 -13.96
C PRO A 161 -12.09 -16.22 -13.71
N LEU A 162 -12.34 -15.52 -12.60
CA LEU A 162 -13.61 -14.87 -12.30
C LEU A 162 -13.54 -13.39 -12.74
N ALA A 163 -13.63 -12.47 -11.78
CA ALA A 163 -13.38 -11.05 -11.94
C ALA A 163 -12.27 -10.57 -10.98
N SER A 164 -11.64 -9.45 -11.32
CA SER A 164 -10.72 -8.70 -10.49
C SER A 164 -11.11 -7.24 -10.51
N SER A 165 -11.67 -6.75 -9.41
CA SER A 165 -12.05 -5.36 -9.18
C SER A 165 -11.19 -4.77 -8.06
N LEU A 166 -10.62 -3.57 -8.28
CA LEU A 166 -9.85 -2.84 -7.28
C LEU A 166 -10.11 -1.33 -7.41
N ALA A 167 -10.34 -0.66 -6.28
CA ALA A 167 -10.47 0.80 -6.18
C ALA A 167 -9.38 1.40 -5.27
N VAL A 168 -9.16 2.71 -5.37
CA VAL A 168 -8.29 3.46 -4.46
C VAL A 168 -8.96 3.54 -3.09
N PRO A 169 -8.24 3.41 -1.96
CA PRO A 169 -8.76 3.74 -0.65
C PRO A 169 -9.57 5.04 -0.65
N ASN A 170 -10.79 5.00 -0.12
CA ASN A 170 -11.73 6.12 -0.01
C ASN A 170 -12.74 5.82 1.13
N GLY A 171 -13.93 6.40 1.14
CA GLY A 171 -14.99 6.05 2.12
C GLY A 171 -15.60 4.66 1.92
N PRO A 172 -16.60 4.29 2.75
CA PRO A 172 -17.39 3.06 2.59
C PRO A 172 -18.00 2.95 1.19
N LEU A 173 -18.25 1.73 0.73
CA LEU A 173 -18.94 1.49 -0.55
C LEU A 173 -20.43 1.84 -0.43
N GLU A 174 -21.01 2.33 -1.53
CA GLU A 174 -22.46 2.32 -1.72
C GLU A 174 -23.00 0.88 -1.70
N GLN A 175 -24.19 0.67 -1.13
CA GLN A 175 -24.80 -0.67 -1.05
C GLN A 175 -24.99 -1.32 -2.43
N ASP A 176 -25.39 -0.54 -3.43
CA ASP A 176 -25.59 -1.03 -4.80
C ASP A 176 -24.25 -1.35 -5.49
N CYS A 177 -23.18 -0.57 -5.23
CA CYS A 177 -21.83 -0.88 -5.68
C CYS A 177 -21.34 -2.22 -5.09
N PHE A 178 -21.57 -2.46 -3.80
CA PHE A 178 -21.22 -3.73 -3.19
C PHE A 178 -22.06 -4.90 -3.74
N ARG A 179 -23.38 -4.71 -3.94
CA ARG A 179 -24.26 -5.73 -4.54
C ARG A 179 -23.77 -6.11 -5.94
N TRP A 180 -23.45 -5.12 -6.79
CA TRP A 180 -22.87 -5.30 -8.13
C TRP A 180 -21.56 -6.08 -8.14
N LEU A 181 -20.62 -5.79 -7.22
CA LEU A 181 -19.36 -6.54 -7.08
C LEU A 181 -19.60 -7.99 -6.65
N LEU A 182 -20.47 -8.19 -5.67
CA LEU A 182 -20.78 -9.49 -5.09
C LEU A 182 -21.50 -10.41 -6.08
N GLU A 183 -22.54 -9.91 -6.74
CA GLU A 183 -23.30 -10.66 -7.73
C GLU A 183 -22.47 -11.00 -8.96
N ASP A 184 -21.61 -10.09 -9.43
CA ASP A 184 -20.73 -10.39 -10.55
C ASP A 184 -19.70 -11.47 -10.21
N LEU A 185 -19.20 -11.53 -8.97
CA LEU A 185 -18.33 -12.60 -8.50
C LEU A 185 -19.06 -13.95 -8.41
N ILE A 186 -20.25 -13.98 -7.79
CA ILE A 186 -21.02 -15.21 -7.57
C ILE A 186 -21.54 -15.78 -8.90
N ARG A 187 -22.14 -14.95 -9.76
CA ARG A 187 -22.61 -15.35 -11.09
C ARG A 187 -21.51 -15.96 -11.95
N ARG A 188 -20.26 -15.47 -11.84
CA ARG A 188 -19.10 -16.04 -12.55
C ARG A 188 -18.62 -17.36 -11.93
N LEU A 189 -18.74 -17.51 -10.61
CA LEU A 189 -18.38 -18.73 -9.90
C LEU A 189 -19.39 -19.86 -10.19
N GLU A 190 -20.68 -19.54 -10.25
CA GLU A 190 -21.74 -20.45 -10.71
C GLU A 190 -21.52 -20.84 -12.18
N ALA A 191 -21.28 -19.87 -13.06
CA ALA A 191 -20.99 -20.11 -14.48
C ALA A 191 -19.67 -20.85 -14.74
N ALA A 192 -18.74 -20.88 -13.78
CA ALA A 192 -17.54 -21.71 -13.85
C ALA A 192 -17.88 -23.20 -13.72
N GLY A 193 -19.02 -23.56 -13.10
CA GLY A 193 -19.36 -24.94 -12.71
C GLY A 193 -18.42 -25.49 -11.62
N PRO A 194 -18.50 -26.80 -11.30
CA PRO A 194 -17.78 -27.40 -10.18
C PRO A 194 -16.28 -27.10 -10.15
N VAL A 195 -15.79 -26.68 -8.98
CA VAL A 195 -14.39 -26.39 -8.69
C VAL A 195 -13.97 -27.11 -7.41
N ASP A 196 -12.70 -27.49 -7.33
CA ASP A 196 -12.09 -28.01 -6.11
C ASP A 196 -11.86 -26.93 -5.06
N GLY A 197 -11.83 -25.66 -5.47
CA GLY A 197 -11.62 -24.54 -4.56
C GLY A 197 -11.62 -23.19 -5.24
N VAL A 198 -11.51 -22.16 -4.39
CA VAL A 198 -11.52 -20.75 -4.79
C VAL A 198 -10.35 -20.03 -4.12
N TYR A 199 -9.64 -19.19 -4.87
CA TYR A 199 -8.65 -18.27 -4.33
C TYR A 199 -9.11 -16.82 -4.51
N LEU A 200 -9.23 -16.07 -3.41
CA LEU A 200 -9.59 -14.66 -3.43
C LEU A 200 -8.45 -13.77 -2.94
N ALA A 201 -8.21 -12.68 -3.65
CA ALA A 201 -7.51 -11.52 -3.13
C ALA A 201 -8.55 -10.53 -2.57
N LEU A 202 -8.56 -10.35 -1.25
CA LEU A 202 -9.46 -9.43 -0.55
C LEU A 202 -8.61 -8.46 0.28
N HIS A 203 -9.11 -7.27 0.59
CA HIS A 203 -8.37 -6.36 1.47
C HIS A 203 -8.46 -6.82 2.93
N GLY A 204 -9.67 -7.19 3.38
CA GLY A 204 -10.01 -7.46 4.78
C GLY A 204 -10.34 -6.20 5.58
N SER A 205 -10.57 -5.06 4.91
CA SER A 205 -10.91 -3.77 5.55
C SER A 205 -11.82 -2.90 4.67
N MET A 206 -12.67 -3.53 3.86
CA MET A 206 -13.80 -2.82 3.25
C MET A 206 -14.86 -2.48 4.31
N GLN A 207 -15.69 -1.49 4.00
CA GLN A 207 -16.93 -1.15 4.70
C GLN A 207 -17.97 -0.82 3.63
N VAL A 208 -19.25 -1.00 3.93
CA VAL A 208 -20.39 -0.63 3.08
C VAL A 208 -21.31 0.25 3.93
N ASP A 209 -21.84 1.31 3.34
CA ASP A 209 -22.73 2.22 4.07
C ASP A 209 -23.96 1.48 4.60
N GLY A 210 -24.24 1.62 5.89
CA GLY A 210 -25.32 0.89 6.59
C GLY A 210 -25.11 -0.63 6.75
N LEU A 211 -23.92 -1.19 6.53
CA LEU A 211 -23.62 -2.60 6.83
C LEU A 211 -22.78 -2.73 8.12
N GLU A 212 -23.32 -3.45 9.10
CA GLU A 212 -22.71 -3.62 10.43
C GLU A 212 -21.58 -4.69 10.48
N GLU A 213 -21.40 -5.46 9.41
CA GLU A 213 -20.36 -6.50 9.31
C GLU A 213 -19.35 -6.23 8.18
N ALA A 214 -18.18 -6.87 8.26
CA ALA A 214 -17.16 -6.77 7.22
C ALA A 214 -17.69 -7.32 5.87
N PRO A 215 -17.65 -6.55 4.77
CA PRO A 215 -18.14 -7.00 3.46
C PRO A 215 -17.46 -8.28 2.95
N GLU A 216 -16.18 -8.49 3.31
CA GLU A 216 -15.44 -9.73 3.07
C GLU A 216 -16.10 -10.96 3.71
N ALA A 217 -16.73 -10.84 4.88
CA ALA A 217 -17.45 -11.94 5.51
C ALA A 217 -18.70 -12.34 4.71
N VAL A 218 -19.43 -11.34 4.17
CA VAL A 218 -20.58 -11.56 3.27
C VAL A 218 -20.12 -12.24 1.97
N ILE A 219 -19.04 -11.76 1.36
CA ILE A 219 -18.42 -12.37 0.18
C ILE A 219 -18.08 -13.84 0.46
N LEU A 220 -17.40 -14.14 1.57
CA LEU A 220 -16.96 -15.50 1.89
C LEU A 220 -18.12 -16.45 2.18
N ARG A 221 -19.17 -16.01 2.90
CA ARG A 221 -20.38 -16.82 3.10
C ARG A 221 -21.10 -17.11 1.78
N ARG A 222 -21.24 -16.13 0.89
CA ARG A 222 -21.87 -16.32 -0.43
C ARG A 222 -21.03 -17.24 -1.33
N VAL A 223 -19.70 -17.12 -1.31
CA VAL A 223 -18.79 -18.01 -2.05
C VAL A 223 -18.85 -19.43 -1.50
N ARG A 224 -18.86 -19.63 -0.17
CA ARG A 224 -19.04 -20.95 0.47
C ARG A 224 -20.37 -21.58 0.04
N ALA A 225 -21.48 -20.84 0.10
CA ALA A 225 -22.79 -21.32 -0.32
C ALA A 225 -22.85 -21.72 -1.80
N ALA A 226 -22.07 -21.07 -2.68
CA ALA A 226 -22.01 -21.38 -4.11
C ALA A 226 -21.15 -22.61 -4.47
N ILE A 227 -20.21 -23.03 -3.60
CA ILE A 227 -19.28 -24.15 -3.87
C ILE A 227 -19.48 -25.38 -2.96
N GLY A 228 -20.21 -25.22 -1.85
CA GLY A 228 -20.39 -26.26 -0.84
C GLY A 228 -19.18 -26.46 0.08
N ASP A 229 -19.25 -27.47 0.94
CA ASP A 229 -18.28 -27.67 2.03
C ASP A 229 -17.04 -28.49 1.62
N GLU A 230 -17.14 -29.29 0.55
CA GLU A 230 -16.03 -30.12 0.02
C GLU A 230 -14.94 -29.31 -0.69
N ALA A 231 -15.30 -28.18 -1.30
CA ALA A 231 -14.37 -27.30 -1.99
C ALA A 231 -13.67 -26.35 -1.01
N LYS A 232 -12.39 -26.03 -1.24
CA LYS A 232 -11.60 -25.22 -0.29
C LYS A 232 -11.39 -23.78 -0.74
N ILE A 233 -11.56 -22.83 0.18
CA ILE A 233 -11.32 -21.41 -0.02
C ILE A 233 -9.93 -21.04 0.54
N ALA A 234 -9.17 -20.27 -0.23
CA ALA A 234 -7.98 -19.59 0.24
C ALA A 234 -8.10 -18.08 0.03
N VAL A 235 -7.62 -17.31 1.00
CA VAL A 235 -7.60 -15.84 0.92
C VAL A 235 -6.20 -15.30 1.19
N SER A 236 -5.82 -14.30 0.41
CA SER A 236 -4.77 -13.37 0.81
C SER A 236 -5.40 -12.04 1.22
N TYR A 237 -5.00 -11.54 2.39
CA TYR A 237 -5.44 -10.26 2.96
C TYR A 237 -4.29 -9.25 3.02
N ASP A 238 -4.63 -7.97 2.99
CA ASP A 238 -3.70 -6.91 3.40
C ASP A 238 -3.35 -7.08 4.89
N LEU A 239 -2.17 -6.64 5.31
CA LEU A 239 -1.85 -6.56 6.73
C LEU A 239 -2.64 -5.45 7.44
N HIS A 240 -3.32 -4.55 6.72
CA HIS A 240 -4.30 -3.60 7.25
C HIS A 240 -5.72 -4.20 7.41
N ALA A 241 -5.91 -5.51 7.24
CA ALA A 241 -7.20 -6.15 7.52
C ALA A 241 -7.63 -6.03 9.00
N ASN A 242 -8.93 -5.81 9.23
CA ASN A 242 -9.56 -5.99 10.55
C ASN A 242 -10.03 -7.44 10.70
N LEU A 243 -9.10 -8.36 10.99
CA LEU A 243 -9.40 -9.79 11.06
C LEU A 243 -10.48 -10.08 12.12
N SER A 244 -11.59 -10.69 11.69
CA SER A 244 -12.69 -11.16 12.54
C SER A 244 -12.98 -12.64 12.25
N ALA A 245 -13.82 -13.28 13.08
CA ALA A 245 -14.23 -14.67 12.88
C ALA A 245 -14.80 -14.92 11.46
N GLY A 246 -15.65 -14.01 10.96
CA GLY A 246 -16.24 -14.09 9.62
C GLY A 246 -15.24 -14.01 8.44
N LEU A 247 -13.99 -13.58 8.70
CA LEU A 247 -12.91 -13.52 7.70
C LEU A 247 -12.00 -14.77 7.73
N LEU A 248 -12.10 -15.61 8.76
CA LEU A 248 -11.26 -16.81 8.94
C LEU A 248 -12.09 -18.11 8.91
N ASP A 249 -13.19 -18.18 9.65
CA ASP A 249 -13.96 -19.41 9.84
C ASP A 249 -14.44 -20.05 8.51
N PRO A 250 -14.77 -19.29 7.43
CA PRO A 250 -15.12 -19.90 6.14
C PRO A 250 -13.96 -20.49 5.32
N VAL A 251 -12.69 -20.31 5.72
CA VAL A 251 -11.53 -20.52 4.82
C VAL A 251 -10.44 -21.46 5.38
N GLU A 252 -10.00 -22.40 4.55
CA GLU A 252 -8.98 -23.37 4.92
C GLU A 252 -7.56 -22.78 4.85
N ILE A 253 -7.35 -21.66 4.13
CA ILE A 253 -6.04 -20.99 4.04
C ILE A 253 -6.20 -19.47 4.11
N LEU A 254 -5.47 -18.84 5.04
CA LEU A 254 -5.39 -17.39 5.22
C LEU A 254 -3.92 -16.95 5.25
N ILE A 255 -3.52 -16.02 4.38
CA ILE A 255 -2.17 -15.46 4.32
C ILE A 255 -2.20 -13.92 4.26
N GLY A 256 -1.61 -13.25 5.25
CA GLY A 256 -1.40 -11.80 5.21
C GLY A 256 -0.14 -11.38 4.43
N TYR A 257 -0.11 -10.10 4.01
CA TYR A 257 1.12 -9.41 3.57
C TYR A 257 2.17 -9.36 4.69
N ARG A 258 3.43 -9.09 4.32
CA ARG A 258 4.59 -9.05 5.24
C ARG A 258 5.52 -7.87 5.00
N THR A 259 5.03 -6.91 4.22
CA THR A 259 5.77 -5.75 3.74
C THR A 259 4.91 -4.52 3.88
N ASN A 260 5.49 -3.44 4.42
CA ASN A 260 4.85 -2.13 4.50
C ASN A 260 5.92 -1.04 4.30
N PRO A 261 5.96 -0.32 3.15
CA PRO A 261 5.13 -0.45 1.94
C PRO A 261 4.91 -1.86 1.38
N HIS A 262 3.74 -2.09 0.79
CA HIS A 262 3.39 -3.38 0.21
C HIS A 262 4.15 -3.62 -1.10
N TRP A 263 5.00 -4.65 -1.12
CA TRP A 263 5.66 -5.14 -2.33
C TRP A 263 5.66 -6.68 -2.44
N ASP A 264 5.18 -7.39 -1.41
CA ASP A 264 5.06 -8.85 -1.41
C ASP A 264 3.69 -9.39 -1.86
N LEU A 265 2.96 -8.62 -2.68
CA LEU A 265 1.65 -8.97 -3.25
C LEU A 265 1.66 -10.34 -3.99
N ALA A 266 2.39 -10.44 -5.11
CA ALA A 266 2.56 -11.69 -5.83
C ALA A 266 3.21 -12.83 -4.99
N PRO A 267 4.22 -12.57 -4.15
CA PRO A 267 4.67 -13.54 -3.14
C PRO A 267 3.56 -14.04 -2.20
N THR A 268 2.60 -13.18 -1.80
CA THR A 268 1.48 -13.55 -0.91
C THR A 268 0.50 -14.48 -1.64
N GLY A 269 0.08 -14.12 -2.86
CA GLY A 269 -0.78 -14.99 -3.65
C GLY A 269 -0.12 -16.32 -4.02
N PHE A 270 1.20 -16.34 -4.23
CA PHE A 270 1.96 -17.58 -4.37
C PHE A 270 1.94 -18.41 -3.07
N ARG A 271 2.13 -17.78 -1.89
CA ARG A 271 2.04 -18.45 -0.59
C ARG A 271 0.67 -19.10 -0.39
N ALA A 272 -0.41 -18.36 -0.66
CA ALA A 272 -1.79 -18.82 -0.51
C ALA A 272 -2.11 -19.96 -1.48
N GLY A 273 -1.91 -19.74 -2.78
CA GLY A 273 -2.17 -20.73 -3.83
C GLY A 273 -1.41 -22.05 -3.63
N ASN A 274 -0.13 -21.99 -3.25
CA ASN A 274 0.66 -23.18 -2.96
C ASN A 274 0.06 -24.02 -1.80
N ARG A 275 -0.43 -23.36 -0.75
CA ARG A 275 -1.00 -24.04 0.43
C ARG A 275 -2.40 -24.59 0.14
N LEU A 276 -3.22 -23.86 -0.63
CA LEU A 276 -4.51 -24.36 -1.14
C LEU A 276 -4.31 -25.65 -1.95
N ILE A 277 -3.39 -25.64 -2.92
CA ILE A 277 -3.10 -26.80 -3.77
C ILE A 277 -2.58 -27.98 -2.95
N ARG A 278 -1.75 -27.75 -1.93
CA ARG A 278 -1.32 -28.80 -0.99
C ARG A 278 -2.51 -29.37 -0.20
N SER A 279 -3.40 -28.51 0.32
CA SER A 279 -4.58 -28.90 1.12
C SER A 279 -5.62 -29.68 0.29
N LEU A 280 -5.77 -29.34 -1.00
CA LEU A 280 -6.63 -30.05 -1.96
C LEU A 280 -6.05 -31.39 -2.45
N ARG A 281 -4.76 -31.62 -2.20
CA ARG A 281 -4.04 -32.87 -2.55
C ARG A 281 -3.66 -33.70 -1.32
N GLY A 282 -4.19 -33.38 -0.13
CA GLY A 282 -3.88 -34.11 1.12
C GLY A 282 -2.40 -34.01 1.55
N GLN A 283 -1.69 -32.96 1.12
CA GLN A 283 -0.27 -32.73 1.41
C GLN A 283 -0.04 -31.75 2.57
N VAL A 284 -1.13 -31.25 3.15
CA VAL A 284 -1.27 -30.56 4.45
C VAL A 284 -2.68 -30.75 4.99
N THR A 285 -2.84 -30.66 6.31
CA THR A 285 -4.12 -30.38 6.99
C THR A 285 -3.98 -29.03 7.68
N PRO A 286 -4.49 -27.92 7.10
CA PRO A 286 -4.34 -26.60 7.70
C PRO A 286 -5.11 -26.50 9.02
N THR A 287 -4.42 -26.07 10.08
CA THR A 287 -5.02 -25.82 11.40
C THR A 287 -4.71 -24.40 11.83
N HIS A 288 -5.74 -23.60 12.12
CA HIS A 288 -5.58 -22.18 12.44
C HIS A 288 -5.71 -21.91 13.93
N ALA A 289 -4.92 -20.95 14.42
CA ALA A 289 -5.16 -20.29 15.69
C ALA A 289 -4.82 -18.81 15.57
N TRP A 290 -5.61 -17.97 16.23
CA TRP A 290 -5.42 -16.53 16.19
C TRP A 290 -5.76 -15.87 17.52
N ARG A 291 -5.30 -14.62 17.68
CA ARG A 291 -5.55 -13.74 18.83
C ARG A 291 -5.82 -12.34 18.33
N LYS A 292 -6.75 -11.62 18.95
CA LYS A 292 -7.03 -10.19 18.67
C LYS A 292 -6.66 -9.33 19.88
N MET A 293 -6.04 -8.19 19.60
CA MET A 293 -5.39 -7.32 20.57
C MET A 293 -6.00 -5.92 20.49
N PRO A 294 -6.48 -5.34 21.60
CA PRO A 294 -7.05 -4.00 21.65
C PRO A 294 -5.96 -2.91 21.52
N MET A 295 -5.35 -2.80 20.35
CA MET A 295 -4.45 -1.71 19.99
C MET A 295 -4.57 -1.35 18.51
N VAL A 296 -4.30 -0.08 18.21
CA VAL A 296 -4.25 0.51 16.87
C VAL A 296 -3.10 1.51 16.84
N LEU A 297 -2.05 1.25 16.06
CA LEU A 297 -0.89 2.14 15.96
C LEU A 297 -0.80 2.75 14.55
N GLY A 298 -0.57 4.07 14.47
CA GLY A 298 -0.45 4.82 13.22
C GLY A 298 0.96 5.34 12.93
N GLY A 299 1.04 6.37 12.09
CA GLY A 299 2.24 7.22 11.95
C GLY A 299 3.50 6.52 11.42
N GLY A 300 3.37 5.38 10.73
CA GLY A 300 4.51 4.63 10.20
C GLY A 300 5.22 3.71 11.21
N THR A 301 4.66 3.52 12.40
CA THR A 301 5.16 2.50 13.37
C THR A 301 5.05 1.06 12.83
N SER A 302 4.19 0.83 11.83
CA SER A 302 3.89 -0.46 11.20
C SER A 302 4.83 -0.88 10.05
N ILE A 303 5.98 -0.22 9.85
CA ILE A 303 6.93 -0.51 8.76
C ILE A 303 7.76 -1.78 9.04
N ASP A 304 7.67 -2.79 8.18
CA ASP A 304 8.14 -4.16 8.48
C ASP A 304 9.66 -4.33 8.59
N PHE A 305 10.43 -3.38 8.05
CA PHE A 305 11.90 -3.39 8.03
C PHE A 305 12.55 -2.35 8.97
N LEU A 306 11.76 -1.53 9.68
CA LEU A 306 12.23 -0.55 10.65
C LEU A 306 11.85 -0.95 12.10
N ALA A 307 12.45 -0.31 13.09
CA ALA A 307 11.98 -0.45 14.46
C ALA A 307 10.61 0.25 14.60
N PRO A 308 9.64 -0.30 15.36
CA PRO A 308 9.75 -1.54 16.17
C PRO A 308 9.55 -2.85 15.39
N MET A 309 8.85 -2.85 14.27
CA MET A 309 8.26 -4.07 13.70
C MET A 309 9.25 -5.02 13.01
N ARG A 310 10.46 -4.57 12.68
CA ARG A 310 11.58 -5.39 12.15
C ARG A 310 11.85 -6.64 12.98
N GLU A 311 11.71 -6.57 14.30
CA GLU A 311 11.88 -7.74 15.17
C GLU A 311 10.75 -8.75 14.99
N VAL A 312 9.49 -8.28 14.99
CA VAL A 312 8.29 -9.10 14.92
C VAL A 312 8.18 -9.79 13.56
N PHE A 313 8.30 -9.04 12.46
CA PHE A 313 8.36 -9.62 11.12
C PHE A 313 9.62 -10.48 10.92
N GLY A 314 10.75 -10.13 11.57
CA GLY A 314 11.95 -10.96 11.59
C GLY A 314 11.72 -12.33 12.23
N TRP A 315 10.99 -12.38 13.35
CA TRP A 315 10.57 -13.60 14.04
C TRP A 315 9.59 -14.41 13.20
N MET A 316 8.53 -13.81 12.64
CA MET A 316 7.58 -14.48 11.74
C MET A 316 8.31 -15.09 10.52
N LYS A 317 9.18 -14.30 9.88
CA LYS A 317 9.99 -14.72 8.74
C LYS A 317 11.04 -15.77 9.14
N LYS A 318 11.38 -15.95 10.42
CA LYS A 318 12.28 -17.01 10.93
C LYS A 318 11.53 -18.30 11.23
N LEU A 319 10.38 -18.21 11.89
CA LEU A 319 9.51 -19.32 12.30
C LEU A 319 9.21 -20.28 11.13
N GLU A 320 8.62 -19.77 10.04
CA GLU A 320 8.31 -20.54 8.82
C GLU A 320 9.53 -21.12 8.08
N ARG A 321 10.74 -20.63 8.37
CA ARG A 321 11.99 -21.15 7.79
C ARG A 321 12.64 -22.23 8.65
N GLN A 322 12.16 -22.44 9.88
CA GLN A 322 12.79 -23.35 10.84
C GLN A 322 11.87 -24.49 11.29
N ASP A 323 10.56 -24.26 11.45
CA ASP A 323 9.61 -25.32 11.75
C ASP A 323 8.76 -25.67 10.52
N PRO A 324 8.92 -26.87 9.92
CA PRO A 324 8.17 -27.28 8.74
C PRO A 324 6.68 -27.55 9.02
N ARG A 325 6.25 -27.61 10.29
CA ARG A 325 4.83 -27.70 10.68
C ARG A 325 4.12 -26.35 10.57
N VAL A 326 4.85 -25.22 10.60
CA VAL A 326 4.23 -23.90 10.48
C VAL A 326 4.00 -23.59 9.00
N LEU A 327 2.74 -23.66 8.58
CA LEU A 327 2.34 -23.29 7.22
C LEU A 327 2.41 -21.78 7.04
N SER A 328 1.94 -20.98 7.99
CA SER A 328 2.12 -19.53 7.93
C SER A 328 1.99 -18.81 9.27
N ALA A 329 2.72 -17.71 9.42
CA ALA A 329 2.43 -16.63 10.35
C ALA A 329 2.00 -15.37 9.58
N SER A 330 0.96 -14.70 10.10
CA SER A 330 0.44 -13.42 9.61
C SER A 330 0.17 -12.51 10.80
N LEU A 331 0.43 -11.21 10.64
CA LEU A 331 0.13 -10.18 11.63
C LEU A 331 -0.65 -9.08 10.94
N PHE A 332 -1.85 -8.83 11.43
CA PHE A 332 -2.75 -7.80 10.96
C PHE A 332 -2.64 -6.61 11.91
N MET A 333 -2.25 -5.46 11.37
CA MET A 333 -2.02 -4.20 12.08
C MET A 333 -3.14 -3.18 11.85
N VAL A 334 -4.20 -3.60 11.14
CA VAL A 334 -5.51 -2.96 10.90
C VAL A 334 -5.51 -1.53 10.34
N HIS A 335 -6.44 -1.25 9.43
CA HIS A 335 -6.73 0.12 9.01
C HIS A 335 -7.28 0.91 10.22
N PRO A 336 -6.64 2.01 10.64
CA PRO A 336 -6.99 2.67 11.90
C PRO A 336 -8.28 3.50 11.81
N PHE A 337 -8.73 3.86 10.60
CA PHE A 337 -9.86 4.77 10.37
C PHE A 337 -11.16 4.02 10.02
N THR A 338 -11.41 2.87 10.67
CA THR A 338 -12.62 2.04 10.46
C THR A 338 -13.67 2.25 11.56
N ALA A 339 -14.95 2.10 11.24
CA ALA A 339 -16.03 2.18 12.23
C ALA A 339 -16.13 0.93 13.12
N ALA A 340 -15.61 -0.23 12.67
CA ALA A 340 -15.85 -1.54 13.28
C ALA A 340 -15.62 -1.60 14.81
N ASP A 341 -16.57 -2.17 15.56
CA ASP A 341 -16.56 -2.21 17.03
C ASP A 341 -15.63 -3.26 17.65
N ASP A 342 -15.12 -4.19 16.83
CA ASP A 342 -14.16 -5.22 17.23
C ASP A 342 -12.71 -4.82 16.92
N LEU A 343 -12.46 -3.54 16.62
CA LEU A 343 -11.19 -3.02 16.11
C LEU A 343 -9.98 -3.40 16.98
N GLY A 344 -9.01 -4.06 16.36
CA GLY A 344 -7.72 -4.36 16.98
C GLY A 344 -6.76 -5.12 16.06
N TRP A 345 -5.47 -5.06 16.37
CA TRP A 345 -4.44 -5.88 15.72
C TRP A 345 -4.72 -7.38 15.95
N ALA A 346 -4.38 -8.24 14.98
CA ALA A 346 -4.58 -9.68 15.11
C ALA A 346 -3.34 -10.50 14.71
N ALA A 347 -2.94 -11.41 15.59
CA ALA A 347 -1.90 -12.40 15.36
C ALA A 347 -2.54 -13.70 14.86
N HIS A 348 -2.06 -14.27 13.75
CA HIS A 348 -2.62 -15.48 13.13
C HIS A 348 -1.52 -16.47 12.75
N ILE A 349 -1.68 -17.73 13.18
CA ILE A 349 -0.83 -18.86 12.84
C ILE A 349 -1.65 -19.96 12.18
N CYS A 350 -1.08 -20.55 11.13
CA CYS A 350 -1.56 -21.78 10.50
C CYS A 350 -0.46 -22.86 10.61
N THR A 351 -0.82 -24.03 11.12
CA THR A 351 0.04 -25.23 11.21
C THR A 351 -0.48 -26.37 10.33
N ASP A 352 0.33 -27.42 10.22
CA ASP A 352 0.03 -28.69 9.56
C ASP A 352 -0.39 -29.71 10.64
N ASP A 353 -1.69 -29.84 10.88
CA ASP A 353 -2.34 -30.75 11.85
C ASP A 353 -1.90 -30.61 13.33
N ASP A 354 -1.47 -29.41 13.75
CA ASP A 354 -0.92 -29.16 15.10
C ASP A 354 -1.61 -27.95 15.78
N PRO A 355 -2.83 -28.12 16.34
CA PRO A 355 -3.60 -27.04 16.97
C PRO A 355 -2.94 -26.50 18.25
N VAL A 356 -2.16 -27.34 18.96
CA VAL A 356 -1.45 -26.95 20.18
C VAL A 356 -0.32 -25.99 19.85
N LEU A 357 0.50 -26.32 18.85
CA LEU A 357 1.54 -25.43 18.33
C LEU A 357 0.95 -24.14 17.74
N ALA A 358 -0.17 -24.23 17.01
CA ALA A 358 -0.84 -23.05 16.47
C ALA A 358 -1.23 -22.07 17.57
N ALA A 359 -1.88 -22.57 18.63
CA ALA A 359 -2.29 -21.75 19.77
C ALA A 359 -1.09 -21.10 20.47
N GLN A 360 -0.06 -21.88 20.81
CA GLN A 360 1.16 -21.38 21.47
C GLN A 360 1.87 -20.29 20.67
N LEU A 361 2.03 -20.49 19.36
CA LEU A 361 2.68 -19.52 18.48
C LEU A 361 1.82 -18.27 18.24
N ALA A 362 0.49 -18.38 18.31
CA ALA A 362 -0.41 -17.24 18.21
C ALA A 362 -0.34 -16.36 19.47
N ASP A 363 -0.22 -16.97 20.65
CA ASP A 363 0.07 -16.26 21.91
C ASP A 363 1.44 -15.58 21.87
N GLU A 364 2.50 -16.27 21.41
CA GLU A 364 3.84 -15.66 21.25
C GLU A 364 3.84 -14.47 20.28
N LEU A 365 3.16 -14.59 19.13
CA LEU A 365 3.09 -13.51 18.15
C LEU A 365 2.28 -12.31 18.67
N ALA A 366 1.21 -12.58 19.41
CA ALA A 366 0.41 -11.55 20.07
C ALA A 366 1.25 -10.78 21.11
N ASP A 367 1.94 -11.47 22.02
CA ASP A 367 2.80 -10.82 23.02
C ASP A 367 3.92 -10.00 22.38
N ARG A 368 4.55 -10.51 21.31
CA ARG A 368 5.60 -9.80 20.56
C ARG A 368 5.11 -8.53 19.89
N ALA A 369 3.88 -8.53 19.38
CA ALA A 369 3.24 -7.34 18.81
C ALA A 369 2.78 -6.38 19.91
N TRP A 370 2.12 -6.88 20.96
CA TRP A 370 1.63 -6.11 22.10
C TRP A 370 2.71 -5.30 22.82
N ALA A 371 3.90 -5.89 22.95
CA ALA A 371 5.08 -5.23 23.50
C ALA A 371 5.60 -4.04 22.65
N LYS A 372 5.06 -3.79 21.44
CA LYS A 372 5.47 -2.66 20.58
C LYS A 372 4.57 -1.43 20.71
N ARG A 373 3.40 -1.54 21.36
CA ARG A 373 2.46 -0.43 21.58
C ARG A 373 3.06 0.73 22.39
N GLU A 374 4.04 0.43 23.24
CA GLU A 374 4.72 1.40 24.12
C GLU A 374 5.73 2.29 23.37
N VAL A 375 5.95 2.07 22.07
CA VAL A 375 6.76 2.96 21.24
C VAL A 375 5.92 4.19 20.87
N PRO A 376 6.36 5.42 21.20
CA PRO A 376 5.60 6.63 20.90
C PRO A 376 5.41 6.82 19.39
N LEU A 377 4.23 7.30 19.02
CA LEU A 377 3.96 7.82 17.68
C LEU A 377 4.87 9.05 17.41
N PRO A 378 5.16 9.38 16.15
CA PRO A 378 5.79 10.65 15.81
C PRO A 378 5.02 11.84 16.38
N GLU A 379 5.74 12.92 16.69
CA GLU A 379 5.12 14.22 16.95
C GLU A 379 4.54 14.77 15.65
N PHE A 380 3.27 15.13 15.67
CA PHE A 380 2.60 15.87 14.59
C PHE A 380 2.52 17.33 15.02
N VAL A 381 2.76 18.25 14.09
CA VAL A 381 2.77 19.69 14.39
C VAL A 381 1.72 20.44 13.58
N SER A 382 1.26 21.58 14.10
CA SER A 382 0.31 22.44 13.36
C SER A 382 0.89 22.90 12.01
N PRO A 383 0.06 23.24 11.00
CA PRO A 383 0.55 23.73 9.71
C PRO A 383 1.44 24.97 9.84
N LYS A 384 1.12 25.87 10.80
CA LYS A 384 1.93 27.05 11.15
C LYS A 384 3.31 26.66 11.69
N THR A 385 3.36 25.72 12.63
CA THR A 385 4.63 25.22 13.19
C THR A 385 5.48 24.55 12.12
N ALA A 386 4.84 23.75 11.24
CA ALA A 386 5.48 23.10 10.11
C ALA A 386 6.08 24.09 9.11
N ILE A 387 5.38 25.20 8.80
CA ILE A 387 5.89 26.28 7.95
C ILE A 387 7.12 26.96 8.57
N THR A 388 7.12 27.25 9.87
CA THR A 388 8.30 27.81 10.56
C THR A 388 9.48 26.83 10.50
N GLN A 389 9.26 25.57 10.88
CA GLN A 389 10.29 24.52 10.78
C GLN A 389 10.81 24.33 9.35
N ALA A 390 9.95 24.46 8.33
CA ALA A 390 10.34 24.41 6.94
C ALA A 390 11.20 25.62 6.54
N ARG A 391 10.79 26.85 6.89
CA ARG A 391 11.54 28.09 6.62
C ARG A 391 12.97 28.00 7.14
N ASP A 392 13.12 27.58 8.40
CA ASP A 392 14.40 27.50 9.13
C ASP A 392 15.23 26.24 8.77
N SER A 393 14.65 25.31 8.02
CA SER A 393 15.30 24.05 7.67
C SER A 393 16.50 24.26 6.75
N ARG A 394 17.70 23.95 7.27
CA ARG A 394 18.96 23.90 6.48
C ARG A 394 18.86 23.05 5.20
N TRP A 395 17.91 22.09 5.17
CA TRP A 395 17.71 21.17 4.06
C TRP A 395 17.12 21.84 2.81
N ARG A 396 16.42 22.99 2.93
CA ARG A 396 15.92 23.79 1.79
C ARG A 396 17.01 24.09 0.76
N ARG A 397 18.27 24.24 1.20
CA ARG A 397 19.44 24.48 0.32
C ARG A 397 19.80 23.30 -0.60
N LEU A 398 19.22 22.12 -0.38
CA LEU A 398 19.43 20.91 -1.18
C LEU A 398 18.16 20.47 -1.93
N GLY A 399 16.99 20.98 -1.54
CA GLY A 399 15.68 20.70 -2.14
C GLY A 399 14.53 20.93 -1.12
N PRO A 400 13.27 20.78 -1.54
CA PRO A 400 12.09 21.06 -0.70
C PRO A 400 12.08 20.33 0.64
N VAL A 401 11.42 20.99 1.60
CA VAL A 401 10.88 20.34 2.80
C VAL A 401 9.51 19.77 2.44
N THR A 402 9.31 18.46 2.64
CA THR A 402 7.98 17.87 2.48
C THR A 402 7.15 18.09 3.76
N LEU A 403 5.97 18.68 3.63
CA LEU A 403 4.93 18.63 4.66
C LEU A 403 4.03 17.42 4.40
N VAL A 404 3.97 16.48 5.34
CA VAL A 404 3.12 15.29 5.23
C VAL A 404 1.80 15.60 5.91
N ASP A 405 0.74 15.68 5.12
CA ASP A 405 -0.61 16.05 5.57
C ASP A 405 -1.28 14.82 6.20
N CYS A 406 -0.98 14.53 7.46
CA CYS A 406 -1.25 13.23 8.09
C CYS A 406 -2.74 12.94 8.29
N ASP A 407 -3.57 13.98 8.34
CA ASP A 407 -5.01 13.84 8.53
C ASP A 407 -5.79 13.83 7.20
N ASP A 408 -5.11 14.01 6.06
CA ASP A 408 -5.70 13.96 4.72
C ASP A 408 -4.92 13.04 3.75
N ILE A 409 -4.64 11.82 4.21
CA ILE A 409 -3.87 10.82 3.46
C ILE A 409 -4.78 10.04 2.50
N VAL A 410 -4.73 10.39 1.21
CA VAL A 410 -5.49 9.71 0.14
C VAL A 410 -5.14 8.23 0.04
N GLY A 411 -3.86 7.88 0.27
CA GLY A 411 -3.42 6.48 0.33
C GLY A 411 -3.87 5.70 1.58
N ALA A 412 -4.80 6.24 2.36
CA ALA A 412 -5.46 5.63 3.51
C ALA A 412 -6.94 6.11 3.61
N GLY A 413 -7.55 6.44 2.46
CA GLY A 413 -8.97 6.71 2.34
C GLY A 413 -9.45 8.14 2.58
N ALA A 414 -8.56 9.10 2.85
CA ALA A 414 -8.96 10.50 2.85
C ALA A 414 -9.30 11.01 1.43
N PRO A 415 -10.24 11.96 1.26
CA PRO A 415 -10.59 12.45 -0.07
C PRO A 415 -9.58 13.45 -0.65
N GLY A 416 -8.61 13.94 0.13
CA GLY A 416 -7.46 14.70 -0.39
C GLY A 416 -7.70 16.20 -0.63
N GLY A 417 -8.79 16.74 -0.09
CA GLY A 417 -9.22 18.13 -0.28
C GLY A 417 -9.03 19.05 0.94
N ASN A 418 -8.29 18.65 1.98
CA ASN A 418 -8.11 19.48 3.17
C ASN A 418 -7.36 20.79 2.84
N THR A 419 -7.97 21.92 3.20
CA THR A 419 -7.54 23.29 2.90
C THR A 419 -6.71 23.93 4.01
N HIS A 420 -6.64 23.34 5.22
CA HIS A 420 -5.96 23.95 6.37
C HIS A 420 -4.50 24.33 6.09
N ILE A 421 -3.76 23.51 5.33
CA ILE A 421 -2.37 23.82 4.95
C ILE A 421 -2.32 24.94 3.91
N VAL A 422 -3.27 25.01 2.95
CA VAL A 422 -3.35 26.13 1.98
C VAL A 422 -3.57 27.45 2.71
N LYS A 423 -4.52 27.48 3.65
CA LYS A 423 -4.79 28.65 4.50
C LYS A 423 -3.53 29.11 5.24
N ALA A 424 -2.85 28.20 5.93
CA ALA A 424 -1.64 28.53 6.68
C ALA A 424 -0.49 29.02 5.78
N LEU A 425 -0.36 28.51 4.55
CA LEU A 425 0.64 28.98 3.59
C LEU A 425 0.33 30.40 3.09
N LEU A 426 -0.94 30.72 2.79
CA LEU A 426 -1.37 32.07 2.42
C LEU A 426 -1.24 33.07 3.56
N GLU A 427 -1.37 32.64 4.81
CA GLU A 427 -1.21 33.47 6.00
C GLU A 427 0.25 33.64 6.44
N HIS A 428 1.13 32.65 6.23
CA HIS A 428 2.45 32.59 6.89
C HIS A 428 3.64 32.19 6.01
N ALA A 429 3.48 31.99 4.70
CA ALA A 429 4.52 31.47 3.79
C ALA A 429 4.59 32.20 2.44
N GLN A 430 4.24 33.48 2.38
CA GLN A 430 4.20 34.27 1.13
C GLN A 430 5.59 34.45 0.48
N ASP A 431 6.66 34.15 1.23
CA ASP A 431 8.08 34.13 0.85
C ASP A 431 8.61 32.76 0.39
N LEU A 432 7.77 31.70 0.39
CA LEU A 432 8.20 30.32 0.15
C LEU A 432 7.48 29.70 -1.05
N VAL A 433 8.25 29.20 -2.03
CA VAL A 433 7.71 28.53 -3.22
C VAL A 433 7.08 27.21 -2.81
N SER A 434 5.75 27.14 -2.81
CA SER A 434 4.99 26.10 -2.10
C SER A 434 4.06 25.34 -3.05
N PHE A 435 4.25 24.03 -3.22
CA PHE A 435 3.43 23.20 -4.12
C PHE A 435 2.39 22.42 -3.31
N VAL A 436 1.11 22.61 -3.60
CA VAL A 436 0.01 22.00 -2.81
C VAL A 436 -1.05 21.36 -3.70
N PRO A 437 -1.18 20.02 -3.71
CA PRO A 437 -2.27 19.33 -4.39
C PRO A 437 -3.53 19.29 -3.51
N VAL A 438 -4.68 19.63 -4.08
CA VAL A 438 -5.99 19.67 -3.39
C VAL A 438 -7.07 19.10 -4.31
N HIS A 439 -7.85 18.16 -3.80
CA HIS A 439 -9.11 17.75 -4.44
C HIS A 439 -10.16 18.85 -4.25
N ASP A 440 -10.56 19.53 -5.33
CA ASP A 440 -11.70 20.46 -5.34
C ASP A 440 -12.43 20.37 -6.70
N PRO A 441 -13.49 19.56 -6.79
CA PRO A 441 -14.24 19.37 -8.03
C PRO A 441 -15.15 20.57 -8.37
N ALA A 442 -15.31 21.55 -7.47
CA ALA A 442 -15.98 22.81 -7.77
C ALA A 442 -15.01 23.80 -8.43
N ALA A 443 -13.80 23.94 -7.89
CA ALA A 443 -12.73 24.75 -8.48
C ALA A 443 -12.31 24.22 -9.87
N ILE A 444 -12.31 22.90 -10.11
CA ILE A 444 -12.15 22.35 -11.48
C ILE A 444 -13.23 22.87 -12.43
N LYS A 445 -14.51 22.85 -12.04
CA LYS A 445 -15.62 23.30 -12.89
C LYS A 445 -15.50 24.77 -13.27
N THR A 446 -14.98 25.61 -12.36
CA THR A 446 -14.73 27.04 -12.59
C THR A 446 -13.48 27.29 -13.43
N ALA A 447 -12.36 26.62 -13.13
CA ALA A 447 -11.06 26.94 -13.73
C ALA A 447 -10.78 26.20 -15.06
N TRP A 448 -11.24 24.95 -15.22
CA TRP A 448 -10.94 24.13 -16.41
C TRP A 448 -11.37 24.75 -17.75
N PRO A 449 -12.56 25.39 -17.88
CA PRO A 449 -13.01 25.99 -19.14
C PRO A 449 -12.23 27.26 -19.54
N LEU A 450 -11.49 27.85 -18.61
CA LEU A 450 -10.71 29.07 -18.85
C LEU A 450 -9.38 28.73 -19.53
N ARG A 451 -8.86 29.67 -20.33
CA ARG A 451 -7.56 29.53 -21.01
C ARG A 451 -6.39 29.73 -20.05
N ASP A 452 -5.25 29.13 -20.38
CA ASP A 452 -4.00 29.41 -19.66
C ASP A 452 -3.63 30.90 -19.78
N GLY A 453 -3.04 31.45 -18.73
CA GLY A 453 -2.79 32.88 -18.58
C GLY A 453 -4.03 33.71 -18.20
N ALA A 454 -5.22 33.12 -18.06
CA ALA A 454 -6.35 33.80 -17.42
C ALA A 454 -6.15 33.91 -15.90
N THR A 455 -6.77 34.94 -15.32
CA THR A 455 -6.80 35.18 -13.87
C THR A 455 -8.24 35.02 -13.35
N LEU A 456 -8.41 34.39 -12.18
CA LEU A 456 -9.68 34.29 -11.48
C LEU A 456 -9.50 34.54 -9.96
N SER A 457 -10.58 34.95 -9.30
CA SER A 457 -10.72 34.89 -7.85
C SER A 457 -11.91 33.99 -7.50
N PHE A 458 -11.77 33.15 -6.47
CA PHE A 458 -12.79 32.17 -6.08
C PHE A 458 -12.57 31.65 -4.64
N THR A 459 -13.64 31.21 -3.99
CA THR A 459 -13.53 30.42 -2.76
C THR A 459 -13.03 29.01 -3.08
N LEU A 460 -11.85 28.64 -2.59
CA LEU A 460 -11.40 27.25 -2.51
C LEU A 460 -12.23 26.53 -1.43
N ARG A 461 -12.90 25.45 -1.83
CA ARG A 461 -13.86 24.69 -1.00
C ARG A 461 -13.40 23.28 -0.71
N GLY A 462 -12.46 22.75 -1.49
CA GLY A 462 -11.95 21.38 -1.37
C GLY A 462 -13.02 20.31 -1.61
N THR A 463 -12.87 19.16 -0.94
CA THR A 463 -13.85 18.06 -0.99
C THR A 463 -15.19 18.45 -0.35
N PRO A 464 -16.33 18.34 -1.05
CA PRO A 464 -17.65 18.52 -0.46
C PRO A 464 -17.88 17.66 0.79
N GLY A 465 -18.45 18.26 1.84
CA GLY A 465 -18.79 17.56 3.09
C GLY A 465 -17.63 17.33 4.06
N TYR A 466 -16.41 17.78 3.76
CA TYR A 466 -15.21 17.38 4.50
C TYR A 466 -14.85 18.27 5.71
N GLY A 467 -15.61 19.34 5.99
CA GLY A 467 -15.58 20.08 7.28
C GLY A 467 -14.39 21.03 7.51
N MET A 468 -13.41 21.06 6.61
CA MET A 468 -12.30 22.03 6.56
C MET A 468 -12.77 23.44 6.14
N PRO A 469 -11.97 24.51 6.39
CA PRO A 469 -12.39 25.88 6.13
C PRO A 469 -12.42 26.23 4.64
N GLU A 470 -13.39 27.06 4.27
CA GLU A 470 -13.36 27.79 3.00
C GLU A 470 -12.20 28.81 3.00
N VAL A 471 -11.53 28.95 1.87
CA VAL A 471 -10.36 29.84 1.71
C VAL A 471 -10.53 30.71 0.47
N GLU A 472 -10.61 32.02 0.63
CA GLU A 472 -10.66 32.94 -0.51
C GLU A 472 -9.32 32.98 -1.23
N ILE A 473 -9.35 32.70 -2.54
CA ILE A 473 -8.20 32.76 -3.42
C ILE A 473 -8.39 33.95 -4.36
N GLU A 474 -7.57 34.99 -4.18
CA GLU A 474 -7.57 36.16 -5.05
C GLU A 474 -6.50 36.08 -6.15
N ASN A 475 -6.84 36.57 -7.34
CA ASN A 475 -5.89 36.80 -8.44
C ASN A 475 -5.09 35.56 -8.89
N ALA A 476 -5.65 34.35 -8.70
CA ALA A 476 -5.04 33.11 -9.16
C ALA A 476 -4.86 33.11 -10.68
N LYS A 477 -3.64 32.87 -11.13
CA LYS A 477 -3.32 32.73 -12.56
C LYS A 477 -3.33 31.25 -12.95
N ILE A 478 -4.10 30.88 -13.97
CA ILE A 478 -4.01 29.56 -14.59
C ILE A 478 -2.69 29.48 -15.37
N VAL A 479 -1.86 28.48 -15.08
CA VAL A 479 -0.54 28.34 -15.73
C VAL A 479 -0.41 27.07 -16.56
N ALA A 480 -0.90 25.94 -16.06
CA ALA A 480 -0.84 24.65 -16.75
C ALA A 480 -2.05 23.76 -16.40
N ARG A 481 -2.39 22.85 -17.31
CA ARG A 481 -3.52 21.92 -17.19
C ARG A 481 -3.11 20.54 -17.71
N ALA A 482 -3.59 19.48 -17.03
CA ALA A 482 -3.31 18.09 -17.38
C ALA A 482 -4.53 17.20 -17.10
N GLU A 483 -4.55 16.02 -17.70
CA GLU A 483 -5.48 14.93 -17.39
C GLU A 483 -4.72 13.66 -17.00
N GLY A 484 -5.27 12.85 -16.10
CA GLY A 484 -4.69 11.57 -15.71
C GLY A 484 -5.37 10.93 -14.51
N ASP A 485 -4.58 10.22 -13.70
CA ASP A 485 -5.02 9.41 -12.55
C ASP A 485 -5.94 10.20 -11.59
N SER A 486 -5.63 11.48 -11.32
CA SER A 486 -6.44 12.39 -10.48
C SER A 486 -7.52 13.18 -11.25
N GLY A 487 -7.92 12.70 -12.42
CA GLY A 487 -8.91 13.32 -13.30
C GLY A 487 -8.33 14.51 -14.06
N ARG A 488 -9.14 15.55 -14.30
CA ARG A 488 -8.65 16.86 -14.75
C ARG A 488 -7.91 17.57 -13.61
N VAL A 489 -6.78 18.20 -13.94
CA VAL A 489 -5.90 18.85 -12.97
C VAL A 489 -5.47 20.23 -13.48
N VAL A 490 -5.63 21.27 -12.64
CA VAL A 490 -5.29 22.66 -12.96
C VAL A 490 -4.24 23.19 -11.99
N ARG A 491 -3.16 23.77 -12.52
CA ARG A 491 -2.22 24.57 -11.74
C ARG A 491 -2.65 26.03 -11.72
N LEU A 492 -2.81 26.55 -10.50
CA LEU A 492 -3.10 27.94 -10.17
C LEU A 492 -1.91 28.54 -9.40
N ASP A 493 -1.33 29.61 -9.93
CA ASP A 493 -0.24 30.35 -9.26
C ASP A 493 -0.82 31.55 -8.51
N VAL A 494 -0.53 31.64 -7.20
CA VAL A 494 -1.09 32.64 -6.25
C VAL A 494 0.06 33.17 -5.38
N GLY A 495 0.68 34.29 -5.77
CA GLY A 495 1.95 34.71 -5.14
C GLY A 495 3.02 33.63 -5.35
N GLU A 496 3.59 33.09 -4.27
CA GLU A 496 4.52 31.94 -4.32
C GLU A 496 3.86 30.57 -4.06
N LEU A 497 2.54 30.53 -3.83
CA LEU A 497 1.77 29.29 -3.84
C LEU A 497 1.59 28.78 -5.29
N ARG A 498 1.75 27.47 -5.47
CA ARG A 498 1.43 26.69 -6.67
C ARG A 498 0.36 25.68 -6.29
N LEU A 499 -0.89 26.10 -6.39
CA LEU A 499 -2.07 25.35 -5.98
C LEU A 499 -2.48 24.41 -7.14
N VAL A 500 -2.43 23.11 -6.90
CA VAL A 500 -2.72 22.07 -7.89
C VAL A 500 -4.10 21.47 -7.60
N ILE A 501 -5.12 22.07 -8.21
CA ILE A 501 -6.51 21.65 -8.07
C ILE A 501 -6.74 20.37 -8.88
N CYS A 502 -7.35 19.36 -8.27
CA CYS A 502 -7.63 18.06 -8.87
C CYS A 502 -9.14 17.72 -8.84
N GLU A 503 -9.61 17.02 -9.87
CA GLU A 503 -11.00 16.55 -10.00
C GLU A 503 -11.30 15.29 -9.19
N ARG A 504 -10.28 14.46 -8.96
CA ARG A 504 -10.32 13.24 -8.13
C ARG A 504 -9.20 13.31 -7.08
N PRO A 505 -9.25 12.51 -6.00
CA PRO A 505 -8.26 12.54 -4.93
C PRO A 505 -6.78 12.48 -5.44
N PRO A 506 -5.91 13.42 -5.02
CA PRO A 506 -4.53 13.49 -5.51
C PRO A 506 -3.60 12.46 -4.87
N LEU A 507 -2.97 11.61 -5.70
CA LEU A 507 -1.90 10.69 -5.31
C LEU A 507 -0.54 11.06 -5.95
N PRO A 508 0.14 12.13 -5.51
CA PRO A 508 1.41 12.62 -6.08
C PRO A 508 2.64 11.77 -5.71
N ILE A 509 2.48 10.43 -5.62
CA ILE A 509 3.47 9.46 -5.13
C ILE A 509 4.81 9.56 -5.90
N HIS A 510 4.77 9.90 -7.18
CA HIS A 510 5.95 10.13 -8.00
C HIS A 510 6.04 11.61 -8.42
N PRO A 511 7.23 12.24 -8.42
CA PRO A 511 7.47 13.62 -8.90
C PRO A 511 7.04 13.93 -10.36
N LYS A 512 6.47 12.95 -11.09
CA LYS A 512 5.90 13.14 -12.44
C LYS A 512 4.63 13.99 -12.39
N PHE A 513 3.89 13.90 -11.28
CA PHE A 513 2.62 14.59 -11.07
C PHE A 513 2.78 16.12 -11.20
N PHE A 514 3.74 16.69 -10.48
CA PHE A 514 4.06 18.11 -10.57
C PHE A 514 4.68 18.49 -11.93
N ARG A 515 5.57 17.65 -12.49
CA ARG A 515 6.19 17.91 -13.79
C ARG A 515 5.21 17.91 -14.97
N ALA A 516 4.05 17.28 -14.85
CA ALA A 516 2.96 17.37 -15.84
C ALA A 516 2.26 18.75 -15.85
N LEU A 517 2.61 19.65 -14.93
CA LEU A 517 2.07 21.00 -14.77
C LEU A 517 3.17 22.07 -14.79
N ASP A 518 4.29 21.79 -15.44
CA ASP A 518 5.48 22.64 -15.52
C ASP A 518 6.04 23.09 -14.16
N LEU A 519 5.87 22.24 -13.13
CA LEU A 519 6.46 22.40 -11.80
C LEU A 519 7.64 21.45 -11.64
N GLU A 520 8.87 21.97 -11.57
CA GLU A 520 10.05 21.19 -11.20
C GLU A 520 10.11 21.05 -9.67
N PRO A 521 9.98 19.83 -9.09
CA PRO A 521 9.90 19.67 -7.63
C PRO A 521 11.14 20.11 -6.87
N ARG A 522 12.34 20.09 -7.48
CA ARG A 522 13.55 20.68 -6.86
C ARG A 522 13.53 22.20 -6.73
N GLY A 523 12.61 22.90 -7.41
CA GLY A 523 12.45 24.35 -7.34
C GLY A 523 11.48 24.84 -6.25
N ALA A 524 10.91 23.94 -5.46
CA ALA A 524 10.04 24.28 -4.33
C ALA A 524 10.84 24.39 -3.02
N ASP A 525 10.40 25.30 -2.15
CA ASP A 525 10.77 25.32 -0.73
C ASP A 525 9.94 24.31 0.07
N ILE A 526 8.65 24.21 -0.27
CA ILE A 526 7.66 23.36 0.40
C ILE A 526 6.92 22.51 -0.64
N ILE A 527 6.77 21.21 -0.38
CA ILE A 527 5.82 20.35 -1.08
C ILE A 527 4.87 19.74 -0.05
N VAL A 528 3.56 19.84 -0.26
CA VAL A 528 2.55 19.15 0.56
C VAL A 528 2.25 17.78 -0.03
N GLN A 529 2.27 16.74 0.81
CA GLN A 529 2.19 15.35 0.41
C GLN A 529 1.13 14.59 1.22
N LYS A 530 0.10 14.12 0.52
CA LYS A 530 -1.04 13.37 1.05
C LYS A 530 -0.80 11.84 1.03
N ASN A 531 0.39 11.43 1.49
CA ASN A 531 0.78 10.01 1.64
C ASN A 531 1.82 9.83 2.77
N PHE A 532 1.65 8.84 3.66
CA PHE A 532 2.54 8.67 4.82
C PHE A 532 4.01 8.34 4.46
N PHE A 533 4.24 7.45 3.49
CA PHE A 533 5.59 6.90 3.25
C PHE A 533 5.90 6.50 1.81
N HIS A 534 4.94 5.98 1.03
CA HIS A 534 5.19 5.38 -0.30
C HIS A 534 5.92 6.34 -1.25
N TYR A 535 5.57 7.63 -1.20
CA TYR A 535 6.22 8.68 -1.99
C TYR A 535 7.72 8.83 -1.70
N ARG A 536 8.18 8.56 -0.47
CA ARG A 536 9.56 8.87 -0.02
C ARG A 536 10.62 8.18 -0.87
N MET A 537 10.32 7.00 -1.41
CA MET A 537 11.21 6.27 -2.32
C MET A 537 11.49 7.05 -3.62
N PHE A 538 10.48 7.71 -4.17
CA PHE A 538 10.59 8.54 -5.38
C PHE A 538 11.09 9.96 -5.10
N TYR A 539 10.88 10.45 -3.88
CA TYR A 539 11.29 11.80 -3.46
C TYR A 539 12.69 11.83 -2.79
N ALA A 540 13.33 10.69 -2.51
CA ALA A 540 14.61 10.58 -1.81
C ALA A 540 15.79 11.33 -2.45
N ALA A 541 15.71 11.68 -3.74
CA ALA A 541 16.71 12.47 -4.46
C ALA A 541 16.36 13.96 -4.59
N ILE A 542 15.26 14.41 -3.99
CA ILE A 542 14.76 15.79 -4.08
C ILE A 542 14.31 16.39 -2.74
N SER A 543 13.84 15.58 -1.78
CA SER A 543 13.42 16.03 -0.44
C SER A 543 14.26 15.34 0.62
N PHE A 544 14.77 16.12 1.58
CA PHE A 544 15.63 15.63 2.66
C PHE A 544 15.08 15.90 4.06
N ALA A 545 14.01 16.70 4.18
CA ALA A 545 13.27 16.94 5.41
C ALA A 545 11.78 16.63 5.17
N HIS A 546 11.14 15.98 6.14
CA HIS A 546 9.76 15.52 6.03
C HIS A 546 9.08 15.73 7.39
N ILE A 547 8.12 16.64 7.47
CA ILE A 547 7.48 17.09 8.70
C ILE A 547 6.04 16.53 8.74
N PRO A 548 5.67 15.72 9.75
CA PRO A 548 4.28 15.29 9.95
C PRO A 548 3.40 16.45 10.42
N VAL A 549 2.29 16.70 9.73
CA VAL A 549 1.37 17.81 10.00
C VAL A 549 0.00 17.28 10.42
N GLU A 550 -0.48 17.74 11.56
CA GLU A 550 -1.87 17.56 12.01
C GLU A 550 -2.71 18.70 11.41
N SER A 551 -3.83 18.37 10.77
CA SER A 551 -4.58 19.29 9.89
C SER A 551 -6.10 19.16 9.99
N ASP A 552 -6.58 18.30 10.89
CA ASP A 552 -7.97 17.86 11.09
C ASP A 552 -8.69 17.42 9.81
N GLY A 553 -8.81 16.10 9.64
CA GLY A 553 -9.38 15.44 8.48
C GLY A 553 -9.66 13.96 8.75
N ALA A 554 -9.95 13.21 7.69
CA ALA A 554 -10.44 11.84 7.74
C ALA A 554 -9.41 10.86 8.33
N THR A 555 -8.12 11.03 8.01
CA THR A 555 -7.05 10.14 8.51
C THR A 555 -6.41 10.67 9.79
N SER A 556 -7.13 11.51 10.57
CA SER A 556 -6.58 12.08 11.79
C SER A 556 -6.35 11.02 12.87
N LEU A 557 -5.09 10.90 13.30
CA LEU A 557 -4.73 10.08 14.45
C LEU A 557 -5.21 10.69 15.78
N GLY A 558 -5.64 11.95 15.79
CA GLY A 558 -6.41 12.54 16.89
C GLY A 558 -7.71 11.77 17.14
N ARG A 559 -8.46 11.44 16.07
CA ARG A 559 -9.72 10.66 16.13
C ARG A 559 -9.49 9.24 16.66
N VAL A 560 -8.34 8.64 16.34
CA VAL A 560 -7.93 7.33 16.87
C VAL A 560 -7.58 7.40 18.36
N LYS A 561 -6.93 8.48 18.81
CA LYS A 561 -6.59 8.72 20.24
C LYS A 561 -7.82 9.07 21.09
N THR A 562 -8.90 9.58 20.52
CA THR A 562 -10.14 9.92 21.26
C THR A 562 -11.27 8.92 21.08
N ARG A 563 -11.05 7.85 20.28
CA ARG A 563 -12.07 6.83 20.00
C ARG A 563 -12.56 6.12 21.27
N THR A 564 -13.88 6.08 21.44
CA THR A 564 -14.58 5.16 22.35
C THR A 564 -15.04 3.89 21.61
N GLY A 565 -15.41 2.85 22.37
CA GLY A 565 -15.91 1.59 21.83
C GLY A 565 -16.29 0.61 22.93
N ARG A 566 -16.81 -0.56 22.54
CA ARG A 566 -17.23 -1.66 23.45
C ARG A 566 -16.09 -2.22 24.30
N VAL A 567 -14.84 -2.09 23.83
CA VAL A 567 -13.61 -2.55 24.47
C VAL A 567 -12.65 -1.36 24.56
N PRO A 568 -11.89 -1.15 25.66
CA PRO A 568 -10.85 -0.14 25.71
C PRO A 568 -9.72 -0.49 24.72
N VAL A 569 -9.36 0.42 23.82
CA VAL A 569 -8.34 0.20 22.77
C VAL A 569 -7.18 1.16 22.94
N PHE A 570 -5.95 0.66 22.92
CA PHE A 570 -4.76 1.51 22.93
C PHE A 570 -4.60 2.22 21.57
N PRO A 571 -4.36 3.54 21.51
CA PRO A 571 -3.93 4.43 22.60
C PRO A 571 -5.04 5.25 23.28
N SER A 572 -6.33 5.09 22.94
CA SER A 572 -7.40 5.92 23.55
C SER A 572 -7.74 5.53 24.99
N ALA A 573 -7.48 4.27 25.36
CA ALA A 573 -7.47 3.80 26.74
C ALA A 573 -6.34 2.77 26.94
N ASP A 574 -5.93 2.51 28.19
CA ASP A 574 -5.10 1.33 28.48
C ASP A 574 -5.99 0.13 28.85
N PRO A 575 -6.07 -0.91 28.00
CA PRO A 575 -6.80 -2.14 28.30
C PRO A 575 -6.16 -3.01 29.39
N ASN A 576 -5.02 -2.63 29.96
CA ASN A 576 -4.25 -3.38 30.96
C ASN A 576 -3.87 -4.80 30.49
N GLY A 577 -3.51 -4.92 29.21
CA GLY A 577 -3.14 -6.17 28.56
C GLY A 577 -4.23 -6.76 27.67
N TRP A 578 -3.83 -7.55 26.68
CA TRP A 578 -4.72 -7.96 25.58
C TRP A 578 -5.59 -9.19 25.88
N ARG A 579 -5.09 -10.15 26.68
CA ARG A 579 -5.69 -11.49 26.86
C ARG A 579 -7.12 -11.50 27.39
N GLN A 580 -7.49 -10.53 28.23
CA GLN A 580 -8.84 -10.44 28.81
C GLN A 580 -9.89 -9.93 27.81
N TRP A 581 -9.46 -9.25 26.73
CA TRP A 581 -10.33 -8.69 25.70
C TRP A 581 -10.40 -9.55 24.44
N ASP A 582 -9.39 -10.38 24.19
CA ASP A 582 -9.32 -11.31 23.06
C ASP A 582 -10.61 -12.13 22.81
N PRO A 583 -11.28 -12.73 23.82
CA PRO A 583 -12.53 -13.46 23.59
C PRO A 583 -13.68 -12.59 23.07
N GLU A 584 -13.80 -11.34 23.54
CA GLU A 584 -14.90 -10.44 23.16
C GLU A 584 -14.60 -9.71 21.83
N LEU A 585 -13.33 -9.50 21.52
CA LEU A 585 -12.84 -9.01 20.22
C LEU A 585 -12.89 -10.09 19.12
N ARG A 586 -12.76 -11.37 19.47
CA ARG A 586 -12.93 -12.50 18.54
C ARG A 586 -14.35 -13.05 18.47
N ARG A 587 -15.25 -12.56 19.34
CA ARG A 587 -16.68 -12.90 19.32
C ARG A 587 -17.29 -12.48 17.97
N PRO A 588 -18.02 -13.37 17.27
CA PRO A 588 -18.77 -12.96 16.09
C PRO A 588 -19.70 -11.79 16.41
N ALA A 589 -19.79 -10.82 15.50
CA ALA A 589 -20.83 -9.80 15.56
C ALA A 589 -22.20 -10.50 15.69
N ALA A 590 -23.06 -9.98 16.56
CA ALA A 590 -24.38 -10.58 16.77
C ALA A 590 -25.16 -10.50 15.45
N TRP A 591 -25.44 -11.66 14.84
CA TRP A 591 -26.16 -11.70 13.57
C TRP A 591 -27.60 -11.24 13.80
N ALA A 592 -27.86 -9.97 13.52
CA ALA A 592 -29.20 -9.41 13.46
C ALA A 592 -29.94 -10.09 12.29
N GLY A 593 -30.79 -11.07 12.62
CA GLY A 593 -31.53 -11.90 11.67
C GLY A 593 -32.59 -11.17 10.84
N GLU A 594 -32.55 -9.83 10.79
CA GLU A 594 -33.51 -8.96 10.10
C GLU A 594 -32.84 -7.92 9.15
N VAL A 595 -31.62 -8.16 8.66
CA VAL A 595 -31.07 -7.39 7.51
C VAL A 595 -31.54 -7.99 6.17
N THR A 596 -32.87 -8.10 6.03
CA THR A 596 -33.57 -8.50 4.80
C THR A 596 -33.56 -7.35 3.80
N ARG A 597 -32.37 -6.94 3.34
CA ARG A 597 -32.21 -5.78 2.42
C ARG A 597 -30.99 -5.75 1.49
N ILE A 598 -30.08 -6.74 1.56
CA ILE A 598 -29.03 -6.96 0.52
C ILE A 598 -29.22 -8.35 -0.17
N ASN A 599 -30.45 -8.86 -0.17
CA ASN A 599 -30.90 -9.97 -1.01
C ASN A 599 -32.28 -9.60 -1.57
N ALA A 600 -32.26 -8.89 -2.70
CA ALA A 600 -33.39 -8.62 -3.60
C ALA A 600 -32.80 -8.38 -5.00
#